data_AF-A0A1W0A5F0-F1
#
_entry.id   AF-A0A1W0A5F0-F1
#
_cell.length_a   1.000
_cell.length_b   1.000
_cell.length_c   1.000
_cell.angle_alpha   90.00
_cell.angle_beta   90.00
_cell.angle_gamma   90.00
#
_symmetry.space_group_name_H-M   'P 1'
#
loop_
_entity.id
_entity.type
_entity.pdbx_description
1 polymer ?
#
loop_
_entity_poly.entity_id
_entity_poly.type
_entity_poly.pdbx_seq_one_letter_code
_entity_poly.pdbx_strand_id
1 'polypeptide(L)'
;MSVHVAEEGNKRKGGMTAEETEQCIHDILSWFQRKKANLPKAKMDPEEVESLNKALGAPVPRALAFLLEKQNGGVWFNEYKEMISTGEIASRWDSWTKGFLPLAADLDGNLLVIDTKHQNAVHECSEDGLGRELAASFSAFVETYRNDLLSGNFDFVEDLGLIERASRK
;
A
#
# COMPACT_ATOMS: atom_id res chain seq x y z
N MET A 1 -18.75 -28.22 29.63
CA MET A 1 -18.76 -28.15 28.16
C MET A 1 -17.61 -27.24 27.76
N SER A 2 -16.49 -27.80 27.31
CA SER A 2 -15.29 -27.05 26.95
C SER A 2 -15.44 -26.51 25.53
N VAL A 3 -15.68 -25.20 25.42
CA VAL A 3 -15.54 -24.47 24.16
C VAL A 3 -14.08 -24.53 23.72
N HIS A 4 -13.81 -25.29 22.66
CA HIS A 4 -12.53 -25.24 21.97
C HIS A 4 -12.55 -23.97 21.14
N VAL A 5 -11.79 -22.97 21.57
CA VAL A 5 -11.48 -21.81 20.75
C VAL A 5 -10.60 -22.33 19.61
N ALA A 6 -11.06 -22.16 18.37
CA ALA A 6 -10.28 -22.50 17.20
C ALA A 6 -9.07 -21.56 17.12
N GLU A 7 -7.94 -22.01 17.67
CA GLU A 7 -6.61 -21.49 17.35
C GLU A 7 -6.29 -21.86 15.90
N GLU A 8 -6.75 -21.03 14.96
CA GLU A 8 -6.10 -20.65 13.71
C GLU A 8 -7.13 -19.84 12.94
N GLY A 9 -6.87 -18.54 12.81
CA GLY A 9 -7.65 -17.66 11.96
C GLY A 9 -7.85 -18.30 10.60
N ASN A 10 -9.09 -18.28 10.12
CA ASN A 10 -9.53 -18.92 8.89
C ASN A 10 -8.75 -18.32 7.70
N LYS A 11 -7.54 -18.82 7.42
CA LYS A 11 -6.71 -18.35 6.31
C LYS A 11 -7.48 -18.59 5.03
N ARG A 12 -7.78 -17.52 4.29
CA ARG A 12 -8.58 -17.58 3.07
C ARG A 12 -8.02 -18.64 2.11
N LYS A 13 -8.90 -19.50 1.59
CA LYS A 13 -8.60 -20.37 0.44
C LYS A 13 -9.11 -19.70 -0.83
N GLY A 14 -8.21 -19.14 -1.62
CA GLY A 14 -8.51 -18.44 -2.88
C GLY A 14 -7.88 -17.05 -2.95
N GLY A 15 -7.77 -16.49 -4.16
CA GLY A 15 -7.34 -15.09 -4.36
C GLY A 15 -8.48 -14.10 -4.05
N MET A 16 -8.12 -12.85 -3.74
CA MET A 16 -9.08 -11.78 -3.46
C MET A 16 -9.79 -11.36 -4.74
N THR A 17 -11.11 -11.10 -4.69
CA THR A 17 -11.78 -10.46 -5.83
C THR A 17 -11.41 -8.97 -5.92
N ALA A 18 -11.74 -8.34 -7.04
CA ALA A 18 -11.50 -6.91 -7.22
C ALA A 18 -12.31 -6.09 -6.19
N GLU A 19 -13.56 -6.48 -5.96
CA GLU A 19 -14.48 -5.82 -5.03
C GLU A 19 -14.01 -5.95 -3.58
N GLU A 20 -13.51 -7.12 -3.20
CA GLU A 20 -12.90 -7.33 -1.88
C GLU A 20 -11.63 -6.49 -1.69
N THR A 21 -10.83 -6.34 -2.74
CA THR A 21 -9.63 -5.48 -2.71
C THR A 21 -10.03 -4.02 -2.53
N GLU A 22 -11.01 -3.55 -3.28
CA GLU A 22 -11.56 -2.20 -3.19
C GLU A 22 -12.14 -1.92 -1.79
N GLN A 23 -12.81 -2.91 -1.18
CA GLN A 23 -13.29 -2.81 0.20
C GLN A 23 -12.13 -2.72 1.20
N CYS A 24 -11.04 -3.47 1.03
CA CYS A 24 -9.87 -3.36 1.89
C CYS A 24 -9.23 -1.96 1.81
N ILE A 25 -9.13 -1.40 0.61
CA ILE A 25 -8.67 -0.01 0.40
C ILE A 25 -9.59 0.97 1.13
N HIS A 26 -10.90 0.81 1.00
CA HIS A 26 -11.87 1.65 1.70
C HIS A 26 -11.75 1.58 3.23
N ASP A 27 -11.52 0.39 3.78
CA ASP A 27 -11.34 0.18 5.22
C ASP A 27 -10.08 0.91 5.72
N ILE A 28 -8.96 0.81 4.98
CA ILE A 28 -7.70 1.50 5.31
C ILE A 28 -7.92 3.02 5.31
N LEU A 29 -8.51 3.57 4.24
CA LEU A 29 -8.77 5.01 4.15
C LEU A 29 -9.70 5.49 5.28
N SER A 30 -10.74 4.71 5.57
CA SER A 30 -11.67 5.00 6.66
C SER A 30 -10.98 4.95 8.03
N TRP A 31 -10.02 4.05 8.23
CA TRP A 31 -9.23 3.96 9.45
C TRP A 31 -8.41 5.24 9.66
N PHE A 32 -7.67 5.70 8.64
CA PHE A 32 -6.91 6.94 8.71
C PHE A 32 -7.81 8.16 8.97
N GLN A 33 -8.97 8.23 8.33
CA GLN A 33 -9.96 9.27 8.60
C GLN A 33 -10.46 9.26 10.06
N ARG A 34 -10.71 8.07 10.64
CA ARG A 34 -11.11 7.93 12.06
C ARG A 34 -10.00 8.36 13.01
N LYS A 35 -8.74 8.15 12.63
CA LYS A 35 -7.57 8.65 13.36
C LYS A 35 -7.29 10.14 13.14
N LYS A 36 -8.14 10.84 12.39
CA LYS A 36 -8.00 12.26 12.03
C LYS A 36 -6.70 12.57 11.29
N ALA A 37 -6.18 11.59 10.53
CA ALA A 37 -5.04 11.81 9.66
C ALA A 37 -5.40 12.89 8.62
N ASN A 38 -4.50 13.85 8.43
CA ASN A 38 -4.65 14.88 7.41
C ASN A 38 -4.29 14.31 6.04
N LEU A 39 -5.21 13.55 5.47
CA LEU A 39 -5.06 12.99 4.14
C LEU A 39 -5.34 14.07 3.08
N PRO A 40 -4.42 14.34 2.14
CA PRO A 40 -4.65 15.30 1.07
C PRO A 40 -5.83 14.83 0.22
N LYS A 41 -6.86 15.65 0.00
CA LYS A 41 -8.00 15.29 -0.87
C LYS A 41 -7.64 15.38 -2.36
N ALA A 42 -6.45 14.91 -2.74
CA ALA A 42 -6.02 14.84 -4.11
C ALA A 42 -6.56 13.54 -4.72
N LYS A 43 -7.25 13.68 -5.84
CA LYS A 43 -7.49 12.56 -6.75
C LYS A 43 -6.41 12.62 -7.79
N MET A 44 -5.94 11.47 -8.25
CA MET A 44 -5.05 11.42 -9.39
C MET A 44 -5.73 12.00 -10.64
N ASP A 45 -5.05 12.92 -11.33
CA ASP A 45 -5.56 13.49 -12.58
C ASP A 45 -5.49 12.46 -13.72
N PRO A 46 -6.45 12.43 -14.65
CA PRO A 46 -6.43 11.48 -15.77
C PRO A 46 -5.15 11.54 -16.61
N GLU A 47 -4.54 12.72 -16.74
CA GLU A 47 -3.27 12.93 -17.45
C GLU A 47 -2.09 12.28 -16.73
N GLU A 48 -2.11 12.24 -15.40
CA GLU A 48 -1.13 11.50 -14.60
C GLU A 48 -1.29 10.00 -14.80
N VAL A 49 -2.52 9.50 -14.97
CA VAL A 49 -2.79 8.07 -15.19
C VAL A 49 -2.23 7.62 -16.52
N GLU A 50 -2.45 8.43 -17.57
CA GLU A 50 -1.87 8.16 -18.88
C GLU A 50 -0.34 8.20 -18.85
N SER A 51 0.23 9.19 -18.15
CA SER A 51 1.68 9.32 -17.99
C SER A 51 2.27 8.13 -17.23
N LEU A 52 1.60 7.65 -16.19
CA LEU A 52 2.03 6.48 -15.43
C LEU A 52 1.98 5.20 -16.26
N ASN A 53 0.90 4.98 -17.03
CA ASN A 53 0.81 3.86 -17.96
C ASN A 53 1.93 3.88 -19.01
N LYS A 54 2.24 5.07 -19.56
CA LYS A 54 3.33 5.26 -20.52
C LYS A 54 4.70 4.97 -19.91
N ALA A 55 4.95 5.45 -18.69
CA ALA A 55 6.21 5.23 -17.98
C ALA A 55 6.43 3.75 -17.62
N LEU A 56 5.37 3.07 -17.16
CA LEU A 56 5.39 1.65 -16.82
C LEU A 56 5.55 0.75 -18.05
N GLY A 57 5.08 1.21 -19.22
CA GLY A 57 4.93 0.35 -20.40
C GLY A 57 3.92 -0.78 -20.20
N ALA A 58 3.09 -0.68 -19.16
CA ALA A 58 2.10 -1.66 -18.72
C ALA A 58 0.93 -0.93 -18.04
N PRO A 59 -0.28 -1.50 -18.07
CA PRO A 59 -1.42 -0.91 -17.39
C PRO A 59 -1.19 -0.87 -15.88
N VAL A 60 -1.53 0.27 -15.26
CA VAL A 60 -1.56 0.41 -13.80
C VAL A 60 -2.49 -0.65 -13.20
N PRO A 61 -2.08 -1.36 -12.12
CA PRO A 61 -2.94 -2.35 -11.47
C PRO A 61 -4.27 -1.72 -11.02
N ARG A 62 -5.41 -2.36 -11.32
CA ARG A 62 -6.75 -1.83 -11.02
C ARG A 62 -6.90 -1.38 -9.57
N ALA A 63 -6.42 -2.19 -8.62
CA ALA A 63 -6.50 -1.88 -7.19
C ALA A 63 -5.69 -0.62 -6.84
N LEU A 64 -4.54 -0.41 -7.47
CA LEU A 64 -3.76 0.80 -7.27
C LEU A 64 -4.42 2.01 -7.94
N ALA A 65 -4.95 1.86 -9.15
CA ALA A 65 -5.72 2.92 -9.80
C ALA A 65 -6.90 3.37 -8.92
N PHE A 66 -7.62 2.42 -8.33
CA PHE A 66 -8.69 2.71 -7.38
C PHE A 66 -8.20 3.46 -6.14
N LEU A 67 -7.07 3.05 -5.55
CA LEU A 67 -6.47 3.77 -4.42
C LEU A 67 -6.13 5.22 -4.81
N LEU A 68 -5.45 5.42 -5.93
CA LEU A 68 -5.03 6.73 -6.44
C LEU A 68 -6.21 7.65 -6.80
N GLU A 69 -7.31 7.09 -7.29
CA GLU A 69 -8.56 7.82 -7.55
C GLU A 69 -9.24 8.32 -6.27
N LYS A 70 -9.11 7.56 -5.17
CA LYS A 70 -9.71 7.92 -3.88
C LYS A 70 -8.81 8.84 -3.07
N GLN A 71 -7.51 8.60 -3.11
CA GLN A 71 -6.52 9.19 -2.23
C GLN A 71 -5.14 9.14 -2.91
N ASN A 72 -4.72 10.24 -3.51
CA ASN A 72 -3.36 10.41 -4.04
C ASN A 72 -2.47 11.07 -2.97
N GLY A 73 -1.59 10.28 -2.33
CA GLY A 73 -0.70 10.76 -1.26
C GLY A 73 -1.26 10.63 0.16
N GLY A 74 -0.41 10.86 1.16
CA GLY A 74 -0.74 10.95 2.59
C GLY A 74 -1.12 9.64 3.31
N VAL A 75 -1.26 8.52 2.60
CA VAL A 75 -1.39 7.19 3.22
C VAL A 75 0.00 6.70 3.62
N TRP A 76 0.12 6.23 4.86
CA TRP A 76 1.32 5.56 5.35
C TRP A 76 1.15 4.05 5.21
N PHE A 77 2.24 3.35 4.88
CA PHE A 77 2.31 1.89 4.86
C PHE A 77 3.43 1.45 5.79
N ASN A 78 3.10 1.10 7.03
CA ASN A 78 4.10 0.81 8.07
C ASN A 78 5.09 1.99 8.24
N GLU A 79 6.39 1.76 8.05
CA GLU A 79 7.44 2.77 8.11
C GLU A 79 7.59 3.60 6.81
N TYR A 80 6.94 3.16 5.73
CA TYR A 80 6.95 3.89 4.46
C TYR A 80 5.95 5.04 4.52
N LYS A 81 6.51 6.24 4.45
CA LYS A 81 5.81 7.51 4.43
C LYS A 81 5.42 7.87 3.00
N GLU A 82 4.20 8.37 2.85
CA GLU A 82 3.68 9.01 1.63
C GLU A 82 3.63 8.12 0.38
N MET A 83 2.48 8.10 -0.29
CA MET A 83 2.45 7.67 -1.67
C MET A 83 3.11 8.73 -2.54
N ILE A 84 4.25 8.40 -3.15
CA ILE A 84 4.99 9.32 -4.01
C ILE A 84 4.01 9.81 -5.07
N SER A 85 3.89 11.13 -5.21
CA SER A 85 3.05 11.69 -6.27
C SER A 85 3.57 11.21 -7.63
N THR A 86 2.68 10.99 -8.58
CA THR A 86 3.08 10.44 -9.88
C THR A 86 4.08 11.32 -10.63
N GLY A 87 4.06 12.64 -10.39
CA GLY A 87 5.08 13.59 -10.85
C GLY A 87 6.46 13.37 -10.20
N GLU A 88 6.51 13.05 -8.91
CA GLU A 88 7.76 12.70 -8.23
C GLU A 88 8.28 11.33 -8.66
N ILE A 89 7.39 10.35 -8.89
CA ILE A 89 7.72 9.02 -9.45
C ILE A 89 8.42 9.20 -10.80
N ALA A 90 7.86 10.04 -11.68
CA ALA A 90 8.44 10.28 -13.01
C ALA A 90 9.82 10.96 -12.96
N SER A 91 10.09 11.79 -11.93
CA SER A 91 11.35 12.54 -11.80
C SER A 91 12.54 11.72 -11.28
N ARG A 92 12.28 10.62 -10.54
CA ARG A 92 13.32 9.76 -9.93
C ARG A 92 13.61 8.48 -10.73
N TRP A 93 13.01 8.34 -11.92
CA TRP A 93 12.95 7.06 -12.62
C TRP A 93 14.16 6.82 -13.54
N ASP A 94 14.96 5.81 -13.21
CA ASP A 94 16.04 5.27 -14.06
C ASP A 94 15.57 4.12 -14.97
N SER A 95 16.38 3.74 -15.97
CA SER A 95 15.96 2.75 -16.99
C SER A 95 15.80 1.30 -16.50
N TRP A 96 16.41 0.91 -15.38
CA TRP A 96 16.36 -0.46 -14.83
C TRP A 96 15.05 -0.75 -14.09
N THR A 97 14.32 0.29 -13.69
CA THR A 97 13.06 0.22 -12.94
C THR A 97 11.82 0.10 -13.82
N LYS A 98 11.97 -0.17 -15.13
CA LYS A 98 10.84 -0.47 -16.02
C LYS A 98 10.07 -1.69 -15.51
N GLY A 99 8.84 -1.48 -15.05
CA GLY A 99 7.97 -2.51 -14.46
C GLY A 99 7.96 -2.55 -12.93
N PHE A 100 8.71 -1.68 -12.25
CA PHE A 100 8.57 -1.46 -10.81
C PHE A 100 7.90 -0.11 -10.57
N LEU A 101 6.81 -0.11 -9.83
CA LEU A 101 5.98 1.05 -9.57
C LEU A 101 6.11 1.47 -8.11
N PRO A 102 6.74 2.61 -7.80
CA PRO A 102 6.84 3.10 -6.43
C PRO A 102 5.46 3.36 -5.81
N LEU A 103 5.27 2.84 -4.62
CA LEU A 103 4.10 3.00 -3.78
C LEU A 103 4.33 3.97 -2.64
N ALA A 104 5.50 3.94 -2.00
CA ALA A 104 5.84 4.81 -0.88
C ALA A 104 7.36 4.84 -0.64
N ALA A 105 7.84 5.78 0.16
CA ALA A 105 9.25 5.87 0.55
C ALA A 105 9.41 5.94 2.07
N ASP A 106 10.44 5.31 2.63
CA ASP A 106 10.79 5.53 4.03
C ASP A 106 11.67 6.79 4.20
N LEU A 107 12.06 7.08 5.44
CA LEU A 107 12.92 8.22 5.77
C LEU A 107 14.35 8.09 5.23
N ASP A 108 14.79 6.85 4.96
CA ASP A 108 16.11 6.53 4.44
C ASP A 108 16.14 6.53 2.90
N GLY A 109 14.99 6.72 2.26
CA GLY A 109 14.85 6.78 0.82
C GLY A 109 14.62 5.43 0.15
N ASN A 110 14.45 4.34 0.92
CA ASN A 110 14.03 3.06 0.37
C ASN A 110 12.56 3.15 -0.07
N LEU A 111 12.26 2.46 -1.15
CA LEU A 111 10.97 2.48 -1.81
C LEU A 111 10.22 1.19 -1.53
N LEU A 112 8.94 1.33 -1.23
CA LEU A 112 7.97 0.26 -1.42
C LEU A 112 7.58 0.27 -2.91
N VAL A 113 7.71 -0.85 -3.62
CA VAL A 113 7.41 -0.93 -5.07
C VAL A 113 6.47 -2.09 -5.41
N ILE A 114 5.68 -1.93 -6.46
CA ILE A 114 4.92 -3.01 -7.11
C ILE A 114 5.66 -3.49 -8.35
N ASP A 115 5.98 -4.78 -8.41
CA ASP A 115 6.46 -5.45 -9.62
C ASP A 115 5.30 -5.79 -10.55
N THR A 116 5.07 -4.93 -11.55
CA THR A 116 4.01 -5.10 -12.55
C THR A 116 4.29 -6.24 -13.54
N LYS A 117 5.50 -6.81 -13.54
CA LYS A 117 5.84 -7.99 -14.36
C LYS A 117 5.51 -9.30 -13.65
N HIS A 118 5.53 -9.32 -12.32
CA HIS A 118 5.31 -10.53 -11.53
C HIS A 118 4.09 -10.40 -10.62
N GLN A 119 2.90 -10.58 -11.21
CA GLN A 119 1.61 -10.64 -10.48
C GLN A 119 1.31 -9.41 -9.58
N ASN A 120 1.95 -8.27 -9.85
CA ASN A 120 1.88 -7.08 -9.00
C ASN A 120 2.37 -7.35 -7.56
N ALA A 121 3.41 -8.19 -7.41
CA ALA A 121 4.06 -8.44 -6.12
C ALA A 121 4.59 -7.14 -5.51
N VAL A 122 4.57 -7.04 -4.19
CA VAL A 122 5.03 -5.85 -3.45
C VAL A 122 6.38 -6.15 -2.83
N HIS A 123 7.36 -5.29 -3.08
CA HIS A 123 8.73 -5.45 -2.62
C HIS A 123 9.24 -4.18 -1.96
N GLU A 124 10.23 -4.36 -1.09
CA GLU A 124 11.14 -3.29 -0.70
C GLU A 124 12.18 -3.10 -1.81
N CYS A 125 12.60 -1.87 -2.04
CA CYS A 125 13.59 -1.52 -3.06
C CYS A 125 14.51 -0.45 -2.48
N SER A 126 15.81 -0.65 -2.60
CA SER A 126 16.83 0.29 -2.11
C SER A 126 17.77 0.66 -3.25
N GLU A 127 18.81 1.44 -2.96
CA GLU A 127 19.87 1.74 -3.91
C GLU A 127 20.57 0.46 -4.43
N ASP A 128 20.60 -0.60 -3.63
CA ASP A 128 21.16 -1.91 -4.00
C ASP A 128 20.24 -2.75 -4.91
N GLY A 129 19.02 -2.28 -5.16
CA GLY A 129 18.03 -2.91 -6.04
C GLY A 129 16.83 -3.51 -5.29
N LEU A 130 16.17 -4.48 -5.95
CA LEU A 130 14.96 -5.12 -5.44
C LEU A 130 15.28 -6.01 -4.23
N GLY A 131 14.70 -5.67 -3.09
CA GLY A 131 14.84 -6.36 -1.82
C GLY A 131 13.72 -7.37 -1.57
N ARG A 132 13.32 -7.48 -0.30
CA ARG A 132 12.39 -8.51 0.19
C ARG A 132 11.03 -8.39 -0.46
N GLU A 133 10.43 -9.53 -0.82
CA GLU A 133 9.00 -9.61 -1.14
C GLU A 133 8.17 -9.50 0.14
N LEU A 134 7.27 -8.52 0.19
CA LEU A 134 6.33 -8.30 1.28
C LEU A 134 4.99 -8.99 1.04
N ALA A 135 4.60 -9.12 -0.22
CA ALA A 135 3.42 -9.87 -0.62
C ALA A 135 3.50 -10.30 -2.09
N ALA A 136 2.95 -11.48 -2.38
CA ALA A 136 2.88 -12.03 -3.73
C ALA A 136 1.95 -11.24 -4.69
N SER A 137 1.15 -10.29 -4.18
CA SER A 137 0.34 -9.36 -4.98
C SER A 137 -0.04 -8.13 -4.16
N PHE A 138 -0.34 -7.02 -4.83
CA PHE A 138 -0.82 -5.80 -4.18
C PHE A 138 -2.14 -6.03 -3.41
N SER A 139 -3.04 -6.86 -3.93
CA SER A 139 -4.25 -7.26 -3.20
C SER A 139 -3.91 -7.93 -1.87
N ALA A 140 -2.99 -8.91 -1.86
CA ALA A 140 -2.57 -9.59 -0.63
C ALA A 140 -1.88 -8.65 0.37
N PHE A 141 -1.11 -7.68 -0.14
CA PHE A 141 -0.49 -6.65 0.67
C PHE A 141 -1.54 -5.79 1.39
N VAL A 142 -2.48 -5.24 0.64
CA VAL A 142 -3.55 -4.37 1.17
C VAL A 142 -4.45 -5.14 2.16
N GLU A 143 -4.75 -6.41 1.89
CA GLU A 143 -5.52 -7.26 2.81
C GLU A 143 -4.81 -7.45 4.15
N THR A 144 -3.52 -7.78 4.12
CA THR A 144 -2.69 -7.95 5.31
C THR A 144 -2.62 -6.65 6.10
N TYR A 145 -2.29 -5.56 5.42
CA TYR A 145 -2.20 -4.24 6.04
C TYR A 145 -3.53 -3.78 6.66
N ARG A 146 -4.66 -4.00 5.97
CA ARG A 146 -6.00 -3.75 6.51
C ARG A 146 -6.22 -4.51 7.81
N ASN A 147 -5.92 -5.82 7.82
CA ASN A 147 -6.11 -6.65 9.00
C ASN A 147 -5.26 -6.17 10.18
N ASP A 148 -4.02 -5.74 9.92
CA ASP A 148 -3.13 -5.17 10.91
C ASP A 148 -3.70 -3.87 11.50
N LEU A 149 -4.13 -2.92 10.67
CA LEU A 149 -4.76 -1.68 11.14
C LEU A 149 -6.03 -1.94 11.97
N LEU A 150 -6.84 -2.92 11.57
CA LEU A 150 -8.08 -3.29 12.26
C LEU A 150 -7.87 -4.18 13.50
N SER A 151 -6.67 -4.72 13.72
CA SER A 151 -6.33 -5.51 14.91
C SER A 151 -6.48 -4.72 16.22
N GLY A 152 -6.51 -3.39 16.13
CA GLY A 152 -6.56 -2.48 17.27
C GLY A 152 -5.19 -2.19 17.89
N ASN A 153 -4.12 -2.80 17.34
CA ASN A 153 -2.75 -2.65 17.82
C ASN A 153 -2.03 -1.40 17.30
N PHE A 154 -2.65 -0.62 16.40
CA PHE A 154 -2.00 0.56 15.82
C PHE A 154 -2.73 1.86 16.16
N ASP A 155 -1.94 2.93 16.20
CA ASP A 155 -2.41 4.31 16.21
C ASP A 155 -1.69 5.13 15.13
N PHE A 156 -2.22 6.30 14.82
CA PHE A 156 -1.61 7.22 13.86
C PHE A 156 -1.27 8.54 14.54
N VAL A 157 -0.05 9.01 14.33
CA VAL A 157 0.44 10.31 14.78
C VAL A 157 0.98 11.04 13.57
N GLU A 158 0.46 12.25 13.29
CA GLU A 158 0.71 12.97 12.03
C GLU A 158 2.20 13.15 11.71
N ASP A 159 3.03 13.35 12.73
CA ASP A 159 4.48 13.57 12.58
C ASP A 159 5.32 12.28 12.67
N LEU A 160 4.78 11.19 13.21
CA LEU A 160 5.50 9.94 13.46
C LEU A 160 5.02 8.78 12.57
N GLY A 161 3.89 8.92 11.90
CA GLY A 161 3.28 7.88 11.09
C GLY A 161 2.50 6.85 11.91
N LEU A 162 2.58 5.60 11.46
CA LEU A 162 1.91 4.47 12.10
C LEU A 162 2.73 4.00 13.30
N ILE A 163 2.12 3.98 14.49
CA ILE A 163 2.75 3.52 15.72
C ILE A 163 2.04 2.31 16.29
N GLU A 164 2.80 1.34 16.79
CA GLU A 164 2.25 0.26 17.59
C GLU A 164 1.80 0.80 18.95
N ARG A 165 0.57 0.48 19.33
CA ARG A 165 0.06 0.77 20.66
C ARG A 165 0.77 -0.15 21.64
N ALA A 166 1.40 0.45 22.64
CA ALA A 166 1.91 -0.31 23.78
C ALA A 166 0.75 -1.12 24.38
N SER A 167 0.83 -2.44 24.26
CA SER A 167 -0.10 -3.34 24.93
C SER A 167 0.02 -3.06 26.43
N ARG A 168 -1.07 -2.63 27.07
CA ARG A 168 -1.14 -2.63 28.53
C ARG A 168 -1.06 -4.10 28.94
N LYS A 169 0.13 -4.54 29.35
CA LYS A 169 0.26 -5.73 30.20
C LYS A 169 -0.50 -5.51 31.49
#